data_AF-A0A2V9N4V3-F1
#
_entry.id   AF-A0A2V9N4V3-F1
#
_cell.length_a   1.000
_cell.length_b   1.000
_cell.length_c   1.000
_cell.angle_alpha   90.00
_cell.angle_beta   90.00
_cell.angle_gamma   90.00
#
_symmetry.space_group_name_H-M   'P 1'
#
loop_
_entity.id
_entity.type
_entity.pdbx_description
1 polymer ?
#
loop_
_entity_poly.entity_id
_entity_poly.type
_entity_poly.pdbx_seq_one_letter_code
_entity_poly.pdbx_strand_id
1 'polypeptide(L)'
;MSTGLDQLKHIVVLMMENRSFDHMLGSLKAVDSRIDGVTDQLSNPDTTGAQVKPQPLAEFQGQLNPDPDHHFPAVDMQIFGGDTSPTRVPNMQGFVKSYFNQRRDLKHSQMIMYYFKQTDLPVLTTLALEFAVFNRWFASIPGPTICNRAFAHYGTSFGRVDMNPFDIIEPFKSIYTRLIKATPKHTTKVYYYDTSSSTMEVVNLLQNQPELFGTYKQFLSDCDKGLLPD
;
A
#
# COMPACT_ATOMS: atom_id res chain seq x y z
N MET A 1 -17.93 -22.91 -10.11
CA MET A 1 -17.24 -21.60 -10.12
C MET A 1 -18.11 -20.62 -10.87
N SER A 2 -18.11 -19.33 -10.54
CA SER A 2 -18.84 -18.33 -11.33
C SER A 2 -18.28 -18.28 -12.75
N THR A 3 -19.16 -18.14 -13.74
CA THR A 3 -18.80 -18.00 -15.16
C THR A 3 -17.69 -16.95 -15.34
N GLY A 4 -16.59 -17.33 -15.98
CA GLY A 4 -15.47 -16.44 -16.29
C GLY A 4 -14.26 -16.60 -15.36
N LEU A 5 -14.43 -17.04 -14.11
CA LEU A 5 -13.28 -17.35 -13.24
C LEU A 5 -12.53 -18.60 -13.72
N ASP A 6 -13.23 -19.52 -14.37
CA ASP A 6 -12.67 -20.70 -15.04
C ASP A 6 -11.79 -20.36 -16.26
N GLN A 7 -11.87 -19.12 -16.75
CA GLN A 7 -11.03 -18.63 -17.85
C GLN A 7 -9.80 -17.82 -17.38
N LEU A 8 -9.71 -17.51 -16.07
CA LEU A 8 -8.55 -16.82 -15.51
C LEU A 8 -7.37 -17.79 -15.39
N LYS A 9 -6.35 -17.55 -16.21
CA LYS A 9 -5.10 -18.34 -16.21
C LYS A 9 -3.96 -17.68 -15.45
N HIS A 10 -3.98 -16.36 -15.29
CA HIS A 10 -2.88 -15.62 -14.71
C HIS A 10 -3.42 -14.52 -13.80
N ILE A 11 -2.87 -14.41 -12.60
CA ILE A 11 -3.11 -13.30 -11.69
C ILE A 11 -1.79 -12.56 -11.50
N VAL A 12 -1.75 -11.31 -11.97
CA VAL A 12 -0.59 -10.43 -11.80
C VAL A 12 -0.90 -9.41 -10.72
N VAL A 13 -0.09 -9.39 -9.66
CA VAL A 13 -0.22 -8.43 -8.56
C VAL A 13 0.94 -7.44 -8.63
N LEU A 14 0.64 -6.21 -9.03
CA LEU A 14 1.58 -5.09 -8.90
C LEU A 14 1.46 -4.49 -7.50
N MET A 15 2.45 -4.74 -6.65
CA MET A 15 2.51 -4.17 -5.31
C MET A 15 3.28 -2.84 -5.34
N MET A 16 2.57 -1.73 -5.12
CA MET A 16 3.15 -0.39 -5.00
C MET A 16 3.52 -0.07 -3.53
N GLU A 17 4.07 1.11 -3.29
CA GLU A 17 4.62 1.51 -1.98
C GLU A 17 4.14 2.90 -1.54
N ASN A 18 3.94 3.06 -0.21
CA ASN A 18 3.79 4.32 0.55
C ASN A 18 2.89 5.42 -0.05
N ARG A 19 1.68 5.06 -0.50
CA ARG A 19 0.67 6.02 -0.95
C ARG A 19 -0.73 5.69 -0.44
N SER A 20 -1.45 6.70 0.06
CA SER A 20 -2.85 6.56 0.49
C SER A 20 -3.82 6.66 -0.70
N PHE A 21 -5.05 6.17 -0.50
CA PHE A 21 -6.10 6.27 -1.51
C PHE A 21 -6.38 7.73 -1.91
N ASP A 22 -6.58 8.62 -0.93
CA ASP A 22 -6.89 10.03 -1.20
C ASP A 22 -5.75 10.75 -1.94
N HIS A 23 -4.49 10.40 -1.65
CA HIS A 23 -3.33 11.00 -2.31
C HIS A 23 -3.31 10.69 -3.82
N MET A 24 -3.69 9.47 -4.22
CA MET A 24 -3.58 9.00 -5.61
C MET A 24 -4.89 9.07 -6.40
N LEU A 25 -6.01 8.71 -5.76
CA LEU A 25 -7.32 8.53 -6.40
C LEU A 25 -8.41 9.44 -5.82
N GLY A 26 -8.12 10.16 -4.73
CA GLY A 26 -9.12 10.98 -4.03
C GLY A 26 -9.78 12.03 -4.92
N SER A 27 -9.04 12.61 -5.87
CA SER A 27 -9.57 13.60 -6.81
C SER A 27 -10.67 13.06 -7.73
N LEU A 28 -10.71 11.74 -7.98
CA LEU A 28 -11.70 11.12 -8.86
C LEU A 28 -13.15 11.32 -8.39
N LYS A 29 -13.37 11.63 -7.10
CA LYS A 29 -14.70 11.98 -6.58
C LYS A 29 -15.40 13.08 -7.39
N ALA A 30 -14.62 14.01 -7.96
CA ALA A 30 -15.14 15.13 -8.74
C ALA A 30 -15.75 14.71 -10.09
N VAL A 31 -15.40 13.52 -10.60
CA VAL A 31 -15.87 13.01 -11.91
C VAL A 31 -16.61 11.68 -11.81
N ASP A 32 -16.47 10.96 -10.70
CA ASP A 32 -17.19 9.73 -10.40
C ASP A 32 -17.70 9.75 -8.95
N SER A 33 -19.01 9.88 -8.79
CA SER A 33 -19.67 9.95 -7.48
C SER A 33 -19.58 8.64 -6.69
N ARG A 34 -19.24 7.51 -7.32
CA ARG A 34 -19.06 6.21 -6.65
C ARG A 34 -17.76 6.15 -5.87
N ILE A 35 -16.77 6.97 -6.22
CA ILE A 35 -15.51 7.03 -5.49
C ILE A 35 -15.75 7.63 -4.09
N ASP A 36 -15.08 7.07 -3.09
CA ASP A 36 -15.06 7.58 -1.72
C ASP A 36 -13.73 8.30 -1.54
N GLY A 37 -13.72 9.58 -1.90
CA GLY A 37 -12.49 10.36 -2.08
C GLY A 37 -12.62 11.76 -1.50
N VAL A 38 -11.71 12.65 -1.91
CA VAL A 38 -11.55 13.97 -1.32
C VAL A 38 -12.76 14.87 -1.58
N THR A 39 -13.21 15.56 -0.53
CA THR A 39 -14.26 16.58 -0.60
C THR A 39 -13.88 17.85 0.17
N ASP A 40 -14.59 18.95 -0.08
CA ASP A 40 -14.32 20.26 0.55
C ASP A 40 -14.64 20.33 2.05
N GLN A 41 -15.26 19.28 2.59
CA GLN A 41 -15.62 19.13 4.00
C GLN A 41 -14.50 18.49 4.83
N LEU A 42 -13.49 17.90 4.20
CA LEU A 42 -12.38 17.28 4.90
C LEU A 42 -11.40 18.35 5.41
N SER A 43 -10.88 18.15 6.62
CA SER A 43 -9.80 18.96 7.17
C SER A 43 -9.01 18.22 8.24
N ASN A 44 -7.83 18.74 8.55
CA ASN A 44 -6.99 18.29 9.66
C ASN A 44 -6.42 19.49 10.42
N PRO A 45 -6.49 19.54 11.77
CA PRO A 45 -5.91 20.63 12.53
C PRO A 45 -4.39 20.53 12.52
N ASP A 46 -3.74 21.66 12.29
CA ASP A 46 -2.31 21.78 12.58
C ASP A 46 -2.05 21.91 14.09
N THR A 47 -0.79 22.12 14.47
CA THR A 47 -0.40 22.23 15.88
C THR A 47 -0.88 23.51 16.56
N THR A 48 -1.39 24.48 15.81
CA THR A 48 -2.02 25.71 16.32
C THR A 48 -3.54 25.59 16.41
N GLY A 49 -4.12 24.50 15.89
CA GLY A 49 -5.56 24.28 15.79
C GLY A 49 -6.20 24.82 14.51
N ALA A 50 -5.41 25.43 13.62
CA ALA A 50 -5.91 25.90 12.34
C ALA A 50 -6.25 24.70 11.44
N GLN A 51 -7.42 24.76 10.79
CA GLN A 51 -7.90 23.68 9.94
C GLN A 51 -7.23 23.73 8.56
N VAL A 52 -6.50 22.68 8.23
CA VAL A 52 -5.82 22.49 6.95
C VAL A 52 -6.73 21.66 6.05
N LYS A 53 -7.10 22.22 4.91
CA LYS A 53 -7.90 21.50 3.89
C LYS A 53 -6.99 20.71 2.95
N PRO A 54 -7.49 19.60 2.38
CA PRO A 54 -6.78 18.91 1.31
C PRO A 54 -6.66 19.81 0.08
N GLN A 55 -5.53 19.74 -0.61
CA GLN A 55 -5.26 20.58 -1.80
C GLN A 55 -4.70 19.76 -2.96
N PRO A 56 -5.09 20.04 -4.20
CA PRO A 56 -4.58 19.34 -5.38
C PRO A 56 -3.19 19.89 -5.78
N LEU A 57 -2.21 19.75 -4.89
CA LEU A 57 -0.86 20.34 -5.02
C LEU A 57 0.24 19.30 -4.83
N ALA A 58 -0.08 18.00 -4.93
CA ALA A 58 0.94 16.97 -4.81
C ALA A 58 1.97 17.07 -5.93
N GLU A 59 3.24 16.82 -5.59
CA GLU A 59 4.35 16.77 -6.54
C GLU A 59 4.88 15.34 -6.64
N PHE A 60 5.44 15.00 -7.81
CA PHE A 60 5.89 13.63 -8.10
C PHE A 60 7.02 13.13 -7.17
N GLN A 61 7.84 14.02 -6.64
CA GLN A 61 8.97 13.66 -5.77
C GLN A 61 9.40 14.81 -4.86
N GLY A 62 10.00 14.48 -3.73
CA GLY A 62 10.71 15.44 -2.86
C GLY A 62 9.82 16.36 -2.01
N GLN A 63 8.51 16.41 -2.23
CA GLN A 63 7.59 17.25 -1.47
C GLN A 63 7.51 16.89 0.01
N LEU A 64 7.43 15.60 0.33
CA LEU A 64 7.41 15.10 1.71
C LEU A 64 8.78 14.52 2.02
N ASN A 65 9.62 15.33 2.65
CA ASN A 65 10.94 14.92 3.11
C ASN A 65 11.11 15.40 4.57
N PRO A 66 11.18 14.51 5.58
CA PRO A 66 11.31 13.06 5.45
C PRO A 66 10.01 12.42 4.96
N ASP A 67 10.11 11.14 4.58
CA ASP A 67 8.94 10.32 4.27
C ASP A 67 7.91 10.41 5.43
N PRO A 68 6.60 10.42 5.16
CA PRO A 68 5.61 10.41 6.22
C PRO A 68 5.78 9.20 7.13
N ASP A 69 5.85 9.44 8.44
CA ASP A 69 6.03 8.35 9.39
C ASP A 69 4.82 7.40 9.32
N HIS A 70 5.10 6.21 8.81
CA HIS A 70 4.14 5.14 8.61
C HIS A 70 4.37 4.00 9.61
N HIS A 71 5.12 4.22 10.70
CA HIS A 71 5.19 3.27 11.82
C HIS A 71 3.91 3.29 12.63
N PHE A 72 3.61 2.17 13.30
CA PHE A 72 2.38 1.99 14.06
C PHE A 72 2.06 3.14 15.03
N PRO A 73 2.99 3.65 15.87
CA PRO A 73 2.67 4.77 16.77
C PRO A 73 2.27 6.06 16.04
N ALA A 74 2.86 6.32 14.87
CA ALA A 74 2.55 7.51 14.09
C ALA A 74 1.19 7.38 13.39
N VAL A 75 0.89 6.22 12.79
CA VAL A 75 -0.41 5.95 12.17
C VAL A 75 -1.53 5.94 13.22
N ASP A 76 -1.26 5.43 14.41
CA ASP A 76 -2.17 5.51 15.54
C ASP A 76 -2.50 6.96 15.91
N MET A 77 -1.48 7.82 16.01
CA MET A 77 -1.67 9.26 16.21
C MET A 77 -2.48 9.88 15.07
N GLN A 78 -2.26 9.49 13.81
CA GLN A 78 -3.01 10.00 12.65
C GLN A 78 -4.50 9.68 12.75
N ILE A 79 -4.83 8.44 13.11
CA ILE A 79 -6.20 7.91 13.20
C ILE A 79 -6.95 8.46 14.44
N PHE A 80 -6.30 8.49 15.59
CA PHE A 80 -6.93 8.83 16.88
C PHE A 80 -6.65 10.26 17.35
N GLY A 81 -5.87 11.03 16.59
CA GLY A 81 -5.53 12.42 16.94
C GLY A 81 -4.65 12.54 18.19
N GLY A 82 -3.98 11.45 18.59
CA GLY A 82 -3.16 11.35 19.80
C GLY A 82 -3.92 10.97 21.07
N ASP A 83 -5.20 10.64 20.99
CA ASP A 83 -5.94 10.08 22.13
C ASP A 83 -5.45 8.66 22.44
N THR A 84 -4.94 8.45 23.65
CA THR A 84 -4.46 7.15 24.15
C THR A 84 -5.41 6.54 25.19
N SER A 85 -6.59 7.13 25.39
CA SER A 85 -7.57 6.61 26.33
C SER A 85 -8.14 5.25 25.88
N PRO A 86 -8.55 4.37 26.80
CA PRO A 86 -9.15 3.08 26.45
C PRO A 86 -10.44 3.20 25.63
N THR A 87 -11.12 4.35 25.67
CA THR A 87 -12.40 4.62 24.99
C THR A 87 -12.22 5.54 23.77
N ARG A 88 -10.99 5.71 23.28
CA ARG A 88 -10.70 6.56 22.12
C ARG A 88 -11.51 6.14 20.90
N VAL A 89 -11.90 7.12 20.10
CA VAL A 89 -12.63 6.93 18.84
C VAL A 89 -11.79 7.49 17.70
N PRO A 90 -11.69 6.80 16.54
CA PRO A 90 -10.97 7.32 15.40
C PRO A 90 -11.62 8.62 14.92
N ASN A 91 -10.85 9.69 14.86
CA ASN A 91 -11.30 11.03 14.45
C ASN A 91 -10.56 11.52 13.20
N MET A 92 -9.49 10.82 12.79
CA MET A 92 -8.67 11.15 11.63
C MET A 92 -8.05 12.55 11.70
N GLN A 93 -7.89 13.14 12.91
CA GLN A 93 -7.45 14.53 13.14
C GLN A 93 -5.95 14.64 13.48
N GLY A 94 -5.14 13.64 13.14
CA GLY A 94 -3.73 13.57 13.54
C GLY A 94 -2.69 13.70 12.42
N PHE A 95 -3.07 13.72 11.14
CA PHE A 95 -2.14 13.68 10.00
C PHE A 95 -1.10 14.82 10.02
N VAL A 96 -1.55 16.07 10.11
CA VAL A 96 -0.66 17.24 10.10
C VAL A 96 0.23 17.27 11.35
N LYS A 97 -0.31 16.90 12.50
CA LYS A 97 0.42 16.86 13.78
C LYS A 97 1.46 15.73 13.81
N SER A 98 1.12 14.56 13.29
CA SER A 98 2.02 13.41 13.16
C SER A 98 3.22 13.79 12.29
N TYR A 99 2.98 14.39 11.13
CA TYR A 99 4.06 14.82 10.26
C TYR A 99 4.89 15.97 10.85
N PHE A 100 4.25 16.93 11.54
CA PHE A 100 4.95 17.98 12.27
C PHE A 100 5.96 17.43 13.29
N ASN A 101 5.65 16.30 13.95
CA ASN A 101 6.56 15.72 14.94
C ASN A 101 7.91 15.29 14.35
N GLN A 102 7.99 15.02 13.04
CA GLN A 102 9.22 14.59 12.38
C GLN A 102 10.21 15.74 12.13
N ARG A 103 9.71 16.94 11.80
CA ARG A 103 10.55 18.09 11.39
C ARG A 103 10.40 19.34 12.21
N ARG A 104 9.31 19.46 12.98
CA ARG A 104 8.90 20.69 13.68
C ARG A 104 8.72 21.89 12.75
N ASP A 105 8.30 21.66 11.51
CA ASP A 105 7.99 22.68 10.52
C ASP A 105 6.48 22.70 10.23
N LEU A 106 5.82 23.79 10.63
CA LEU A 106 4.37 23.95 10.50
C LEU A 106 3.91 24.04 9.05
N LYS A 107 4.58 24.84 8.22
CA LYS A 107 4.13 25.05 6.84
C LYS A 107 4.36 23.78 6.02
N HIS A 108 5.50 23.14 6.23
CA HIS A 108 5.82 21.90 5.55
C HIS A 108 4.89 20.76 5.97
N SER A 109 4.45 20.70 7.24
CA SER A 109 3.54 19.64 7.67
C SER A 109 2.14 19.73 7.11
N GLN A 110 1.69 20.90 6.68
CA GLN A 110 0.41 21.06 5.98
C GLN A 110 0.41 20.39 4.62
N MET A 111 1.58 20.16 4.00
CA MET A 111 1.71 19.50 2.69
C MET A 111 1.27 18.03 2.73
N ILE A 112 1.18 17.40 3.91
CA ILE A 112 0.65 16.03 4.05
C ILE A 112 -0.80 15.91 3.57
N MET A 113 -1.51 17.04 3.49
CA MET A 113 -2.89 17.12 3.01
C MET A 113 -2.98 17.26 1.48
N TYR A 114 -1.84 17.26 0.77
CA TYR A 114 -1.85 17.41 -0.68
C TYR A 114 -2.17 16.08 -1.39
N TYR A 115 -2.89 16.17 -2.50
CA TYR A 115 -3.26 15.05 -3.35
C TYR A 115 -3.02 15.35 -4.83
N PHE A 116 -2.91 14.30 -5.65
CA PHE A 116 -2.72 14.44 -7.09
C PHE A 116 -4.04 14.73 -7.82
N LYS A 117 -4.00 15.61 -8.80
CA LYS A 117 -5.10 15.78 -9.75
C LYS A 117 -5.15 14.57 -10.68
N GLN A 118 -6.31 14.36 -11.28
CA GLN A 118 -6.49 13.32 -12.30
C GLN A 118 -5.48 13.47 -13.44
N THR A 119 -5.21 14.72 -13.84
CA THR A 119 -4.26 15.07 -14.91
C THR A 119 -2.81 14.73 -14.59
N ASP A 120 -2.45 14.65 -13.30
CA ASP A 120 -1.09 14.37 -12.87
C ASP A 120 -0.81 12.86 -12.90
N LEU A 121 -1.87 12.04 -12.82
CA LEU A 121 -1.79 10.58 -12.83
C LEU A 121 -2.65 9.98 -13.96
N PRO A 122 -2.33 10.25 -15.24
CA PRO A 122 -3.20 9.88 -16.36
C PRO A 122 -3.41 8.37 -16.47
N VAL A 123 -2.35 7.57 -16.31
CA VAL A 123 -2.45 6.09 -16.40
C VAL A 123 -3.34 5.54 -15.30
N LEU A 124 -3.12 5.95 -14.05
CA LEU A 124 -3.89 5.45 -12.91
C LEU A 124 -5.34 5.93 -12.96
N THR A 125 -5.56 7.17 -13.39
CA THR A 125 -6.90 7.74 -13.64
C THR A 125 -7.64 6.92 -14.69
N THR A 126 -7.03 6.62 -15.84
CA THR A 126 -7.66 5.81 -16.88
C THR A 126 -7.99 4.41 -16.37
N LEU A 127 -7.08 3.74 -15.68
CA LEU A 127 -7.36 2.42 -15.10
C LEU A 127 -8.52 2.47 -14.11
N ALA A 128 -8.57 3.49 -13.25
CA ALA A 128 -9.62 3.64 -12.25
C ALA A 128 -11.01 3.92 -12.85
N LEU A 129 -11.08 4.60 -13.99
CA LEU A 129 -12.36 4.92 -14.65
C LEU A 129 -12.86 3.79 -15.55
N GLU A 130 -11.95 3.01 -16.15
CA GLU A 130 -12.28 1.94 -17.09
C GLU A 130 -12.40 0.55 -16.42
N PHE A 131 -11.86 0.38 -15.22
CA PHE A 131 -11.84 -0.90 -14.50
C PHE A 131 -12.40 -0.78 -13.08
N ALA A 132 -12.46 -1.92 -12.38
CA ALA A 132 -12.94 -1.97 -11.00
C ALA A 132 -11.94 -1.32 -10.02
N VAL A 133 -12.46 -0.46 -9.14
CA VAL A 133 -11.71 0.15 -8.04
C VAL A 133 -12.34 -0.24 -6.72
N PHE A 134 -11.51 -0.74 -5.79
CA PHE A 134 -11.92 -0.92 -4.40
C PHE A 134 -11.59 0.36 -3.61
N ASN A 135 -12.59 1.22 -3.39
CA ASN A 135 -12.45 2.47 -2.64
C ASN A 135 -12.52 2.29 -1.11
N ARG A 136 -12.62 1.04 -0.62
CA ARG A 136 -12.60 0.67 0.80
C ARG A 136 -11.69 -0.52 1.06
N TRP A 137 -10.50 -0.48 0.46
CA TRP A 137 -9.44 -1.47 0.65
C TRP A 137 -8.40 -0.92 1.62
N PHE A 138 -8.31 -1.50 2.81
CA PHE A 138 -7.44 -1.02 3.88
C PHE A 138 -6.20 -1.92 4.06
N ALA A 139 -5.12 -1.33 4.56
CA ALA A 139 -3.98 -2.10 5.05
C ALA A 139 -4.42 -3.02 6.19
N SER A 140 -3.82 -4.21 6.28
CA SER A 140 -4.17 -5.18 7.33
C SER A 140 -3.75 -4.71 8.73
N ILE A 141 -2.66 -3.93 8.79
CA ILE A 141 -2.20 -3.26 10.01
C ILE A 141 -2.03 -1.76 9.71
N PRO A 142 -2.44 -0.86 10.64
CA PRO A 142 -2.10 0.56 10.58
C PRO A 142 -0.62 0.76 10.92
N GLY A 143 0.26 0.32 10.02
CA GLY A 143 1.68 0.21 10.27
C GLY A 143 2.48 0.05 8.98
N PRO A 144 3.78 -0.20 9.11
CA PRO A 144 4.72 0.03 8.03
C PRO A 144 4.78 -1.15 7.04
N THR A 145 5.76 -1.10 6.13
CA THR A 145 5.89 -2.01 4.99
C THR A 145 5.96 -3.49 5.37
N ILE A 146 6.91 -3.90 6.23
CA ILE A 146 7.20 -5.33 6.45
C ILE A 146 6.00 -6.10 7.02
N CYS A 147 5.31 -5.56 8.03
CA CYS A 147 4.16 -6.26 8.62
C CYS A 147 2.98 -6.40 7.64
N ASN A 148 2.77 -5.42 6.75
CA ASN A 148 1.73 -5.49 5.73
C ASN A 148 2.12 -6.42 4.56
N ARG A 149 3.40 -6.47 4.17
CA ARG A 149 3.88 -7.48 3.22
C ARG A 149 3.78 -8.90 3.78
N ALA A 150 4.02 -9.09 5.08
CA ALA A 150 3.78 -10.36 5.75
C ALA A 150 2.32 -10.80 5.59
N PHE A 151 1.35 -9.89 5.78
CA PHE A 151 -0.06 -10.16 5.49
C PHE A 151 -0.32 -10.53 4.02
N ALA A 152 0.25 -9.80 3.07
CA ALA A 152 0.09 -10.10 1.65
C ALA A 152 0.62 -11.50 1.26
N HIS A 153 1.69 -11.97 1.92
CA HIS A 153 2.33 -13.24 1.59
C HIS A 153 1.85 -14.43 2.43
N TYR A 154 1.48 -14.21 3.70
CA TYR A 154 1.19 -15.27 4.68
C TYR A 154 -0.21 -15.17 5.30
N GLY A 155 -0.93 -14.07 5.07
CA GLY A 155 -2.22 -13.80 5.73
C GLY A 155 -2.10 -13.44 7.22
N THR A 156 -0.89 -13.14 7.70
CA THR A 156 -0.61 -12.74 9.09
C THR A 156 0.69 -11.93 9.16
N SER A 157 0.82 -11.07 10.15
CA SER A 157 2.08 -10.40 10.50
C SER A 157 2.89 -11.12 11.58
N PHE A 158 2.45 -12.29 12.02
CA PHE A 158 3.08 -13.04 13.13
C PHE A 158 3.07 -12.25 14.45
N GLY A 159 2.06 -11.40 14.64
CA GLY A 159 1.97 -10.53 15.82
C GLY A 159 2.91 -9.32 15.79
N ARG A 160 3.56 -9.04 14.65
CA ARG A 160 4.44 -7.87 14.45
C ARG A 160 3.65 -6.67 13.94
N VAL A 161 4.11 -5.48 14.31
CA VAL A 161 3.61 -4.17 13.85
C VAL A 161 4.77 -3.22 13.48
N ASP A 162 5.97 -3.77 13.32
CA ASP A 162 7.22 -3.04 13.14
C ASP A 162 7.85 -3.30 11.76
N MET A 163 9.00 -2.67 11.51
CA MET A 163 9.84 -2.85 10.31
C MET A 163 10.95 -3.88 10.53
N ASN A 164 10.82 -4.78 11.51
CA ASN A 164 11.84 -5.81 11.72
C ASN A 164 11.65 -6.93 10.70
N PRO A 165 12.73 -7.41 10.05
CA PRO A 165 12.69 -8.64 9.29
C PRO A 165 12.15 -9.78 10.17
N PHE A 166 11.41 -10.70 9.55
CA PHE A 166 10.85 -11.84 10.24
C PHE A 166 11.32 -13.14 9.61
N ASP A 167 11.58 -14.12 10.48
CA ASP A 167 11.75 -15.51 10.06
C ASP A 167 10.40 -16.21 9.96
N ILE A 168 10.35 -17.28 9.17
CA ILE A 168 9.16 -18.13 9.13
C ILE A 168 8.97 -18.75 10.50
N ILE A 169 7.80 -18.54 11.08
CA ILE A 169 7.35 -19.29 12.24
C ILE A 169 6.56 -20.49 11.69
N GLU A 170 7.11 -21.69 11.78
CA GLU A 170 6.30 -22.89 11.53
C GLU A 170 5.11 -22.89 12.50
N PRO A 171 3.88 -23.25 12.07
CA PRO A 171 3.53 -23.95 10.83
C PRO A 171 3.03 -23.04 9.67
N PHE A 172 3.31 -21.73 9.69
CA PHE A 172 2.71 -20.79 8.75
C PHE A 172 3.32 -20.88 7.34
N LYS A 173 2.49 -21.21 6.34
CA LYS A 173 2.88 -21.31 4.93
C LYS A 173 2.44 -20.09 4.14
N SER A 174 3.36 -19.51 3.36
CA SER A 174 3.04 -18.46 2.38
C SER A 174 2.08 -18.97 1.31
N ILE A 175 1.42 -18.05 0.60
CA ILE A 175 0.61 -18.37 -0.58
C ILE A 175 1.44 -19.13 -1.62
N TYR A 176 2.69 -18.76 -1.83
CA TYR A 176 3.57 -19.40 -2.81
C TYR A 176 3.86 -20.86 -2.47
N THR A 177 4.21 -21.14 -1.20
CA THR A 177 4.43 -22.51 -0.71
C THR A 177 3.16 -23.35 -0.83
N ARG A 178 1.98 -22.75 -0.66
CA ARG A 178 0.69 -23.43 -0.83
C ARG A 178 0.43 -23.77 -2.30
N LEU A 179 0.69 -22.85 -3.22
CA LEU A 179 0.51 -23.07 -4.66
C LEU A 179 1.40 -24.20 -5.19
N ILE A 180 2.70 -24.19 -4.88
CA ILE A 180 3.63 -25.20 -5.39
C ILE A 180 3.45 -26.59 -4.75
N LYS A 181 2.80 -26.67 -3.58
CA LYS A 181 2.48 -27.93 -2.88
C LYS A 181 1.03 -28.40 -3.11
N ALA A 182 0.23 -27.67 -3.89
CA ALA A 182 -1.13 -28.06 -4.23
C ALA A 182 -1.14 -29.30 -5.14
N THR A 183 -2.30 -29.98 -5.19
CA THR A 183 -2.55 -31.08 -6.14
C THR A 183 -3.84 -30.77 -6.91
N PRO A 184 -3.78 -30.43 -8.21
CA PRO A 184 -2.56 -30.27 -9.01
C PRO A 184 -1.70 -29.09 -8.52
N LYS A 185 -0.40 -29.14 -8.82
CA LYS A 185 0.55 -28.07 -8.52
C LYS A 185 0.21 -26.83 -9.36
N HIS A 186 0.30 -25.65 -8.74
CA HIS A 186 0.23 -24.37 -9.44
C HIS A 186 1.60 -23.69 -9.45
N THR A 187 1.89 -22.97 -10.52
CA THR A 187 3.14 -22.23 -10.70
C THR A 187 3.00 -20.81 -10.16
N THR A 188 4.10 -20.19 -9.73
CA THR A 188 4.07 -18.81 -9.25
C THR A 188 5.47 -18.19 -9.30
N LYS A 189 5.54 -16.87 -9.47
CA LYS A 189 6.80 -16.11 -9.51
C LYS A 189 6.63 -14.76 -8.83
N VAL A 190 7.65 -14.38 -8.07
CA VAL A 190 7.86 -13.03 -7.55
C VAL A 190 8.92 -12.36 -8.43
N TYR A 191 8.47 -11.41 -9.24
CA TYR A 191 9.36 -10.64 -10.11
C TYR A 191 9.89 -9.40 -9.39
N TYR A 192 11.16 -9.09 -9.63
CA TYR A 192 11.80 -7.93 -9.02
C TYR A 192 12.63 -7.11 -9.99
N TYR A 193 12.66 -5.80 -9.76
CA TYR A 193 13.45 -4.89 -10.57
C TYR A 193 14.94 -4.94 -10.18
N ASP A 194 15.22 -4.88 -8.88
CA ASP A 194 16.55 -5.00 -8.30
C ASP A 194 16.52 -5.68 -6.91
N THR A 195 17.69 -6.04 -6.38
CA THR A 195 17.83 -6.75 -5.09
C THR A 195 17.39 -5.92 -3.88
N SER A 196 17.37 -4.60 -3.98
CA SER A 196 16.86 -3.69 -2.93
C SER A 196 15.33 -3.63 -2.94
N SER A 197 14.71 -3.69 -4.12
CA SER A 197 13.27 -3.68 -4.35
C SER A 197 12.58 -4.98 -3.95
N SER A 198 13.37 -6.04 -3.73
CA SER A 198 12.86 -7.37 -3.53
C SER A 198 13.56 -8.08 -2.40
N THR A 199 12.77 -8.74 -1.57
CA THR A 199 13.19 -9.95 -0.84
C THR A 199 14.11 -9.81 0.36
N MET A 200 14.74 -8.67 0.64
CA MET A 200 15.42 -8.53 1.94
C MET A 200 14.45 -8.63 3.13
N GLU A 201 13.17 -8.31 2.91
CA GLU A 201 12.14 -8.38 3.96
C GLU A 201 11.59 -9.80 4.19
N VAL A 202 11.76 -10.72 3.22
CA VAL A 202 11.27 -12.11 3.30
C VAL A 202 12.36 -13.07 2.85
N VAL A 203 13.49 -13.03 3.56
CA VAL A 203 14.73 -13.79 3.29
C VAL A 203 14.46 -15.27 2.96
N ASN A 204 13.45 -15.86 3.59
CA ASN A 204 13.14 -17.28 3.44
C ASN A 204 12.41 -17.67 2.15
N LEU A 205 11.80 -16.72 1.41
CA LEU A 205 11.25 -17.08 0.09
C LEU A 205 12.37 -17.53 -0.85
N LEU A 206 13.58 -16.95 -0.70
CA LEU A 206 14.77 -17.24 -1.51
C LEU A 206 15.16 -18.73 -1.49
N GLN A 207 14.73 -19.50 -0.49
CA GLN A 207 15.01 -20.94 -0.38
C GLN A 207 14.48 -21.76 -1.57
N ASN A 208 13.46 -21.25 -2.29
CA ASN A 208 12.92 -21.89 -3.48
C ASN A 208 13.40 -21.21 -4.78
N GLN A 209 14.58 -20.58 -4.76
CA GLN A 209 15.22 -20.14 -6.00
C GLN A 209 15.71 -21.34 -6.83
N PRO A 210 15.68 -21.25 -8.17
CA PRO A 210 15.14 -20.14 -8.99
C PRO A 210 13.63 -20.24 -9.26
N GLU A 211 12.94 -21.25 -8.74
CA GLU A 211 11.54 -21.55 -9.09
C GLU A 211 10.60 -20.37 -8.85
N LEU A 212 10.65 -19.77 -7.65
CA LEU A 212 9.74 -18.71 -7.22
C LEU A 212 10.16 -17.29 -7.63
N PHE A 213 11.28 -17.11 -8.32
CA PHE A 213 11.85 -15.78 -8.57
C PHE A 213 12.14 -15.53 -10.04
N GLY A 214 12.06 -14.25 -10.41
CA GLY A 214 12.45 -13.76 -11.73
C GLY A 214 12.83 -12.29 -11.67
N THR A 215 13.61 -11.84 -12.64
CA THR A 215 13.89 -10.41 -12.79
C THR A 215 12.73 -9.74 -13.53
N TYR A 216 12.65 -8.41 -13.47
CA TYR A 216 11.68 -7.64 -14.25
C TYR A 216 11.86 -7.85 -15.76
N LYS A 217 13.10 -8.05 -16.23
CA LYS A 217 13.36 -8.42 -17.63
C LYS A 217 12.76 -9.78 -17.98
N GLN A 218 12.80 -10.74 -17.05
CA GLN A 218 12.14 -12.03 -17.22
C GLN A 218 10.61 -11.86 -17.27
N PHE A 219 10.02 -11.03 -16.41
CA PHE A 219 8.59 -10.73 -16.45
C PHE A 219 8.15 -10.24 -17.83
N LEU A 220 8.87 -9.27 -18.41
CA LEU A 220 8.58 -8.77 -19.76
C LEU A 220 8.68 -9.88 -20.81
N SER A 221 9.73 -10.69 -20.78
CA SER A 221 9.88 -11.84 -21.68
C SER A 221 8.76 -12.86 -21.52
N ASP A 222 8.29 -13.11 -20.28
CA ASP A 222 7.24 -14.08 -20.00
C ASP A 222 5.88 -13.57 -20.46
N CYS A 223 5.61 -12.27 -20.33
CA CYS A 223 4.46 -11.61 -20.94
C CYS A 223 4.47 -11.77 -22.48
N ASP A 224 5.59 -11.44 -23.13
CA ASP A 224 5.69 -11.48 -24.60
C ASP A 224 5.52 -12.90 -25.18
N LYS A 225 5.97 -13.92 -24.44
CA LYS A 225 5.95 -15.31 -24.88
C LYS A 225 4.73 -16.10 -24.40
N GLY A 226 3.86 -15.49 -23.57
CA GLY A 226 2.73 -16.20 -22.95
C GLY A 226 3.18 -17.28 -21.95
N LEU A 227 4.27 -17.01 -21.21
CA LEU A 227 4.90 -17.92 -20.23
C LEU A 227 4.70 -17.47 -18.78
N LEU A 228 3.70 -16.62 -18.52
CA LEU A 228 3.34 -16.26 -17.15
C LEU A 228 2.91 -17.52 -16.35
N PRO A 229 3.19 -17.56 -15.04
CA PRO A 229 2.70 -18.63 -14.18
C PRO A 229 1.18 -18.79 -14.23
N ASP A 230 0.72 -20.04 -14.26
CA ASP A 230 -0.69 -20.46 -14.23
C ASP A 230 -1.44 -20.24 -12.90
#